data_AF-A0AAW0T269-F1
#
_entry.id   AF-A0AAW0T269-F1
#
_cell.length_a   1.000
_cell.length_b   1.000
_cell.length_c   1.000
_cell.angle_alpha   90.00
_cell.angle_beta   90.00
_cell.angle_gamma   90.00
#
_symmetry.space_group_name_H-M   'P 1'
#
loop_
_entity.id
_entity.type
_entity.pdbx_description
1 polymer ?
#
loop_
_entity_poly.entity_id
_entity_poly.type
_entity_poly.pdbx_seq_one_letter_code
_entity_poly.pdbx_strand_id
1 'polypeptide(L)'
;MKMPDRKIPLKGGMPTQKAPELTAAQLLSGKHEEFMFFQLPNSLPSHPPEVKQESSATYSQQHQQQQQQQQQREKPSGSNEHEEEEKKASQQYCTLNTLPEGKIGTVKVYKSGKVELWLGNHKLSVSKGTQVGFLQDVVNVDVDQEAKTGAMTVLGHVGHRLVCTPDLEELVRQMKT
;
A
#
# COMPACT_ATOMS: atom_id res chain seq x y z
N MET A 1 -9.35 -69.26 -17.65
CA MET A 1 -8.97 -68.90 -16.27
C MET A 1 -9.33 -67.44 -16.05
N LYS A 2 -10.32 -67.15 -15.19
CA LYS A 2 -10.78 -65.80 -14.88
C LYS A 2 -10.07 -65.36 -13.58
N MET A 3 -9.26 -64.30 -13.63
CA MET A 3 -8.63 -63.77 -12.42
C MET A 3 -9.67 -63.00 -11.59
N PRO A 4 -9.64 -63.07 -10.25
CA PRO A 4 -10.56 -62.30 -9.43
C PRO A 4 -10.07 -60.84 -9.29
N ASP A 5 -10.98 -59.89 -9.53
CA ASP A 5 -10.75 -58.46 -9.28
C ASP A 5 -10.54 -58.21 -7.78
N ARG A 6 -9.32 -57.80 -7.40
CA ARG A 6 -9.04 -57.28 -6.07
C ARG A 6 -9.57 -55.86 -5.96
N LYS A 7 -10.73 -55.69 -5.32
CA LYS A 7 -11.19 -54.36 -4.88
C LYS A 7 -10.30 -53.87 -3.75
N ILE A 8 -9.54 -52.80 -4.01
CA ILE A 8 -8.77 -52.07 -3.01
C ILE A 8 -9.73 -51.07 -2.35
N PRO A 9 -10.02 -51.16 -1.04
CA PRO A 9 -10.82 -50.15 -0.38
C PRO A 9 -9.98 -48.88 -0.18
N LEU A 10 -10.34 -47.80 -0.88
CA LEU A 10 -9.86 -46.46 -0.58
C LEU A 10 -10.45 -46.00 0.77
N LYS A 11 -9.79 -46.37 1.87
CA LYS A 11 -10.04 -45.82 3.20
C LYS A 11 -9.08 -44.67 3.45
N GLY A 12 -9.63 -43.51 3.79
CA GLY A 12 -8.88 -42.47 4.51
C GLY A 12 -9.10 -41.07 3.95
N GLY A 13 -10.27 -40.48 4.20
CA GLY A 13 -10.33 -39.03 4.27
C GLY A 13 -9.40 -38.57 5.40
N MET A 14 -8.38 -37.79 5.06
CA MET A 14 -7.54 -37.15 6.07
C MET A 14 -8.40 -36.17 6.86
N PRO A 15 -8.46 -36.25 8.20
CA PRO A 15 -8.98 -35.15 8.99
C PRO A 15 -7.97 -34.01 8.88
N THR A 16 -8.25 -33.02 8.04
CA THR A 16 -7.58 -31.72 8.11
C THR A 16 -7.98 -31.08 9.43
N GLN A 17 -7.23 -31.35 10.49
CA GLN A 17 -7.26 -30.53 11.69
C GLN A 17 -6.74 -29.15 11.28
N LYS A 18 -7.67 -28.25 10.95
CA LYS A 18 -7.36 -26.84 10.74
C LYS A 18 -6.77 -26.34 12.06
N ALA A 19 -5.48 -26.04 12.06
CA ALA A 19 -4.85 -25.36 13.19
C ALA A 19 -5.67 -24.09 13.51
N PRO A 20 -5.77 -23.69 14.80
CA PRO A 20 -6.50 -22.49 15.17
C PRO A 20 -5.98 -21.30 14.38
N GLU A 21 -6.89 -20.56 13.76
CA GLU A 21 -6.52 -19.39 13.00
C GLU A 21 -5.93 -18.33 13.94
N LEU A 22 -4.69 -17.91 13.70
CA LEU A 22 -4.02 -16.88 14.50
C LEU A 22 -4.77 -15.55 14.40
N THR A 23 -5.00 -14.91 15.54
CA THR A 23 -5.58 -13.55 15.62
C THR A 23 -4.55 -12.49 15.27
N ALA A 24 -5.00 -11.27 14.91
CA ALA A 24 -4.09 -10.14 14.65
C ALA A 24 -3.16 -9.83 15.84
N ALA A 25 -3.66 -9.96 17.07
CA ALA A 25 -2.86 -9.75 18.28
C ALA A 25 -1.74 -10.79 18.42
N GLN A 26 -2.04 -12.06 18.14
CA GLN A 26 -1.06 -13.15 18.18
C GLN A 26 0.00 -12.99 17.08
N LEU A 27 -0.43 -12.58 15.88
CA LEU A 27 0.49 -12.28 14.77
C LEU A 27 1.44 -11.14 15.10
N LEU A 28 0.95 -10.07 15.71
CA LEU A 28 1.78 -8.90 16.02
C LEU A 28 2.64 -9.07 17.28
N SER A 29 2.29 -10.02 18.14
CA SER A 29 3.07 -10.34 19.35
C SER A 29 4.05 -11.49 19.12
N GLY A 30 3.90 -12.23 18.02
CA GLY A 30 4.73 -13.36 17.67
C GLY A 30 6.05 -12.96 17.02
N LYS A 31 6.97 -13.93 16.93
CA LYS A 31 8.13 -13.83 16.05
C LYS A 31 7.75 -14.42 14.70
N HIS A 32 7.91 -13.64 13.65
CA HIS A 32 7.62 -14.06 12.28
C HIS A 32 8.86 -13.82 11.43
N GLU A 33 9.24 -14.83 10.64
CA GLU A 33 10.35 -14.75 9.66
C GLU A 33 9.85 -14.28 8.29
N GLU A 34 8.53 -14.21 8.11
CA GLU A 34 7.86 -13.81 6.87
C GLU A 34 7.44 -12.33 6.90
N PHE A 35 7.33 -11.74 5.72
CA PHE A 35 6.80 -10.39 5.54
C PHE A 35 5.29 -10.35 5.87
N MET A 36 4.85 -9.20 6.38
CA MET A 36 3.45 -8.89 6.60
C MET A 36 2.96 -7.85 5.60
N PHE A 37 1.78 -8.07 5.03
CA PHE A 37 1.11 -7.12 4.16
C PHE A 37 0.09 -6.29 4.95
N PHE A 38 0.32 -4.98 5.07
CA PHE A 38 -0.63 -4.06 5.68
C PHE A 38 -1.43 -3.32 4.61
N GLN A 39 -2.75 -3.43 4.67
CA GLN A 39 -3.66 -2.59 3.90
C GLN A 39 -4.08 -1.40 4.76
N LEU A 40 -3.71 -0.20 4.33
CA LEU A 40 -4.10 1.06 4.95
C LEU A 40 -5.25 1.73 4.16
N PRO A 41 -5.95 2.72 4.76
CA PRO A 41 -6.87 3.57 4.03
C PRO A 41 -6.16 4.38 2.92
N ASN A 42 -6.91 4.75 1.88
CA ASN A 42 -6.38 5.52 0.73
C ASN A 42 -5.91 6.94 1.12
N SER A 43 -6.40 7.47 2.24
CA SER A 43 -5.95 8.74 2.82
C SER A 43 -5.62 8.49 4.29
N LEU A 44 -4.39 8.82 4.67
CA LEU A 44 -3.92 8.71 6.03
C LEU A 44 -4.21 10.00 6.80
N PRO A 45 -4.56 9.90 8.07
CA PRO A 45 -4.79 11.06 8.91
C PRO A 45 -3.44 11.57 9.44
N SER A 46 -2.68 12.24 8.59
CA SER A 46 -1.50 13.00 9.02
C SER A 46 -1.63 14.44 8.55
N HIS A 47 -1.08 15.38 9.33
CA HIS A 47 -0.93 16.75 8.88
C HIS A 47 -0.07 16.70 7.60
N PRO A 48 -0.51 17.25 6.46
CA PRO A 48 0.35 17.32 5.28
C PRO A 48 1.68 17.93 5.72
N PRO A 49 2.83 17.42 5.23
CA PRO A 49 4.12 18.00 5.57
C PRO A 49 4.00 19.50 5.37
N GLU A 50 4.30 20.27 6.42
CA GLU A 50 4.37 21.71 6.32
C GLU A 50 5.42 21.99 5.25
N VAL A 51 4.97 22.44 4.07
CA VAL A 51 5.83 22.64 2.91
C VAL A 51 6.80 23.76 3.26
N LYS A 52 7.93 23.41 3.88
CA LYS A 52 9.14 24.22 3.78
C LYS A 52 9.55 24.10 2.32
N GLN A 53 9.36 25.19 1.58
CA GLN A 53 9.86 25.34 0.23
C GLN A 53 11.38 25.18 0.24
N GLU A 54 11.86 23.95 0.16
CA GLU A 54 13.19 23.66 -0.35
C GLU A 54 12.99 22.92 -1.67
N SER A 55 13.21 23.68 -2.73
CA SER A 55 13.13 23.27 -4.11
C SER A 55 14.03 22.05 -4.38
N SER A 56 13.44 20.87 -4.49
CA SER A 56 14.03 19.73 -5.17
C SER A 56 13.27 19.48 -6.47
N ALA A 57 13.40 20.43 -7.39
CA ALA A 57 13.07 20.21 -8.79
C ALA A 57 14.24 19.47 -9.46
N THR A 58 14.30 18.15 -9.33
CA THR A 58 15.14 17.32 -10.19
C THR A 58 14.40 16.04 -10.54
N TYR A 59 14.33 15.76 -11.84
CA TYR A 59 13.76 14.58 -12.51
C TYR A 59 12.26 14.57 -12.82
N SER A 60 11.79 15.53 -13.61
CA SER A 60 10.77 15.26 -14.63
C SER A 60 10.66 16.37 -15.69
N GLN A 61 11.76 16.74 -16.35
CA GLN A 61 11.72 17.55 -17.57
C GLN A 61 12.90 17.20 -18.49
N GLN A 62 12.84 16.06 -19.19
CA GLN A 62 13.75 15.83 -20.32
C GLN A 62 13.12 15.23 -21.58
N HIS A 63 11.83 14.94 -21.61
CA HIS A 63 11.19 14.52 -22.86
C HIS A 63 9.95 15.35 -23.17
N GLN A 64 10.16 16.47 -23.85
CA GLN A 64 9.29 16.99 -24.91
C GLN A 64 9.90 18.30 -25.43
N GLN A 65 10.81 18.21 -26.41
CA GLN A 65 10.97 19.20 -27.48
C GLN A 65 12.11 18.78 -28.43
N GLN A 66 11.80 17.84 -29.32
CA GLN A 66 12.40 17.80 -30.65
C GLN A 66 11.32 17.46 -31.65
N GLN A 67 10.64 18.49 -32.15
CA GLN A 67 10.07 18.57 -33.50
C GLN A 67 9.33 19.90 -33.64
N GLN A 68 9.97 20.88 -34.30
CA GLN A 68 9.36 21.73 -35.33
C GLN A 68 10.42 22.74 -35.81
N GLN A 69 11.04 22.40 -36.94
CA GLN A 69 11.70 23.36 -37.81
C GLN A 69 10.64 24.00 -38.72
N GLN A 70 10.94 25.25 -39.12
CA GLN A 70 10.40 26.00 -40.26
C GLN A 70 9.04 26.70 -40.08
N GLN A 71 9.07 28.00 -39.73
CA GLN A 71 8.82 29.14 -40.63
C GLN A 71 8.63 30.42 -39.81
N GLN A 72 9.58 31.35 -39.91
CA GLN A 72 9.41 32.72 -39.43
C GLN A 72 9.05 33.61 -40.62
N ARG A 73 7.87 34.26 -40.58
CA ARG A 73 7.72 35.67 -40.95
C ARG A 73 6.41 36.26 -40.42
N GLU A 74 6.60 37.35 -39.69
CA GLU A 74 5.75 38.55 -39.55
C GLU A 74 4.59 38.57 -38.52
N LYS A 75 4.48 39.76 -37.89
CA LYS A 75 3.77 40.15 -36.65
C LYS A 75 2.27 40.52 -36.92
N PRO A 76 1.58 41.29 -36.05
CA PRO A 76 0.85 40.90 -34.83
C PRO A 76 -0.66 41.29 -34.93
N SER A 77 -1.55 40.80 -34.05
CA SER A 77 -2.72 41.58 -33.54
C SER A 77 -3.66 40.73 -32.68
N GLY A 78 -4.05 41.28 -31.53
CA GLY A 78 -5.27 40.95 -30.75
C GLY A 78 -5.21 39.63 -30.00
N SER A 79 -5.70 39.49 -28.77
CA SER A 79 -6.45 40.35 -27.85
C SER A 79 -6.40 39.64 -26.49
N ASN A 80 -6.49 40.44 -25.42
CA ASN A 80 -6.56 40.00 -24.02
C ASN A 80 -7.41 38.75 -23.82
N GLU A 81 -6.98 37.85 -22.96
CA GLU A 81 -7.85 37.16 -22.01
C GLU A 81 -7.03 36.63 -20.84
N HIS A 82 -7.58 36.82 -19.65
CA HIS A 82 -7.05 36.44 -18.35
C HIS A 82 -6.64 34.97 -18.31
N GLU A 83 -5.39 34.68 -17.96
CA GLU A 83 -5.06 33.41 -17.30
C GLU A 83 -5.02 33.68 -15.80
N GLU A 84 -6.21 33.64 -15.20
CA GLU A 84 -6.34 33.43 -13.76
C GLU A 84 -5.61 32.14 -13.41
N GLU A 85 -4.51 32.26 -12.65
CA GLU A 85 -3.94 31.16 -11.88
C GLU A 85 -5.00 30.67 -10.87
N GLU A 86 -5.93 29.83 -11.32
CA GLU A 86 -6.63 28.91 -10.45
C GLU A 86 -5.58 27.93 -9.91
N LYS A 87 -4.93 28.30 -8.80
CA LYS A 87 -4.43 27.33 -7.84
C LYS A 87 -5.63 26.54 -7.35
N LYS A 88 -6.03 25.52 -8.11
CA LYS A 88 -6.81 24.41 -7.61
C LYS A 88 -5.99 23.81 -6.49
N ALA A 89 -6.31 24.21 -5.26
CA ALA A 89 -5.98 23.49 -4.05
C ALA A 89 -6.66 22.12 -4.18
N SER A 90 -6.03 21.23 -4.96
CA SER A 90 -6.34 19.82 -4.92
C SER A 90 -6.17 19.43 -3.45
N GLN A 91 -7.23 18.91 -2.85
CA GLN A 91 -7.17 18.39 -1.50
C GLN A 91 -6.05 17.36 -1.47
N GLN A 92 -4.89 17.73 -0.92
CA GLN A 92 -3.75 16.85 -0.90
C GLN A 92 -4.04 15.76 0.13
N TYR A 93 -4.46 14.60 -0.36
CA TYR A 93 -4.60 13.41 0.47
C TYR A 93 -3.22 12.96 0.92
N CYS A 94 -3.08 12.70 2.21
CA CYS A 94 -1.84 12.11 2.69
C CYS A 94 -1.84 10.60 2.36
N THR A 95 -0.76 10.14 1.74
CA THR A 95 -0.47 8.72 1.51
C THR A 95 0.89 8.36 2.13
N LEU A 96 1.25 7.07 2.17
CA LEU A 96 2.57 6.66 2.66
C LEU A 96 3.73 7.35 1.91
N ASN A 97 3.56 7.62 0.61
CA ASN A 97 4.59 8.26 -0.22
C ASN A 97 4.82 9.74 0.13
N THR A 98 3.84 10.38 0.79
CA THR A 98 3.92 11.80 1.17
C THR A 98 4.41 12.01 2.60
N LEU A 99 4.55 10.92 3.37
CA LEU A 99 5.02 10.98 4.75
C LEU A 99 6.55 11.09 4.77
N PRO A 100 7.12 11.86 5.72
CA PRO A 100 8.55 11.84 5.94
C PRO A 100 9.00 10.45 6.42
N GLU A 101 10.24 10.10 6.12
CA GLU A 101 10.86 8.88 6.63
C GLU A 101 10.91 8.87 8.17
N GLY A 102 10.88 7.66 8.74
CA GLY A 102 10.97 7.44 10.18
C GLY A 102 9.66 6.93 10.79
N LYS A 103 9.47 7.21 12.08
CA LYS A 103 8.33 6.70 12.84
C LYS A 103 7.04 7.42 12.45
N ILE A 104 6.16 6.74 11.71
CA ILE A 104 4.85 7.28 11.32
C ILE A 104 3.74 7.03 12.35
N GLY A 105 3.92 6.10 13.28
CA GLY A 105 2.86 5.68 14.19
C GLY A 105 3.26 4.65 15.24
N THR A 106 2.27 4.09 15.93
CA THR A 106 2.44 3.06 16.96
C THR A 106 1.32 2.04 16.89
N VAL A 107 1.66 0.76 16.78
CA VAL A 107 0.69 -0.34 16.92
C VAL A 107 0.55 -0.70 18.40
N LYS A 108 -0.68 -0.73 18.90
CA LYS A 108 -1.03 -1.11 20.27
C LYS A 108 -1.79 -2.42 20.26
N VAL A 109 -1.29 -3.41 20.99
CA VAL A 109 -1.97 -4.69 21.24
C VAL A 109 -2.51 -4.66 22.67
N TYR A 110 -3.83 -4.77 22.81
CA TYR A 110 -4.50 -4.72 24.11
C TYR A 110 -4.63 -6.13 24.71
N LYS A 111 -4.73 -6.21 26.05
CA LYS A 111 -4.96 -7.48 26.76
C LYS A 111 -6.23 -8.21 26.30
N SER A 112 -7.22 -7.49 25.79
CA SER A 112 -8.45 -8.04 25.22
C SER A 112 -8.26 -8.71 23.85
N GLY A 113 -7.07 -8.61 23.25
CA GLY A 113 -6.81 -9.03 21.87
C GLY A 113 -7.19 -7.98 20.82
N LYS A 114 -7.76 -6.83 21.21
CA LYS A 114 -7.96 -5.69 20.31
C LYS A 114 -6.59 -5.17 19.85
N VAL A 115 -6.49 -4.78 18.58
CA VAL A 115 -5.30 -4.16 18.01
C VAL A 115 -5.67 -2.83 17.37
N GLU A 116 -4.88 -1.81 17.64
CA GLU A 116 -5.06 -0.48 17.06
C GLU A 116 -3.75 0.07 16.52
N LEU A 117 -3.79 0.67 15.33
CA LEU A 117 -2.70 1.46 14.77
C LEU A 117 -2.98 2.94 15.03
N TRP A 118 -2.09 3.58 15.78
CA TRP A 118 -2.15 5.01 16.10
C TRP A 118 -1.22 5.77 15.16
N LEU A 119 -1.81 6.62 14.31
CA LEU A 119 -1.10 7.57 13.43
C LEU A 119 -1.34 8.96 14.01
N GLY A 120 -0.35 9.49 14.74
CA GLY A 120 -0.53 10.69 15.55
C GLY A 120 -1.69 10.54 16.54
N ASN A 121 -2.71 11.38 16.39
CA ASN A 121 -3.90 11.40 17.25
C ASN A 121 -5.06 10.52 16.75
N HIS A 122 -4.89 9.87 15.59
CA HIS A 122 -5.94 9.10 14.95
C HIS A 122 -5.72 7.61 15.14
N LYS A 123 -6.78 6.90 15.54
CA LYS A 123 -6.78 5.44 15.71
C LYS A 123 -7.39 4.75 14.49
N LEU A 124 -6.74 3.67 14.05
CA LEU A 124 -7.25 2.73 13.07
C LEU A 124 -7.37 1.36 13.75
N SER A 125 -8.52 0.70 13.61
CA SER A 125 -8.69 -0.68 14.05
C SER A 125 -7.89 -1.61 13.12
N VAL A 126 -7.14 -2.55 13.69
CA VAL A 126 -6.34 -3.51 12.92
C VAL A 126 -6.96 -4.89 13.06
N SER A 127 -7.25 -5.50 11.92
CA SER A 127 -7.84 -6.84 11.83
C SER A 127 -7.03 -7.73 10.91
N LYS A 128 -7.16 -9.05 11.06
CA LYS A 128 -6.56 -10.00 10.12
C LYS A 128 -7.33 -9.94 8.80
N GLY A 129 -6.60 -9.77 7.71
CA GLY A 129 -7.17 -9.87 6.37
C GLY A 129 -7.39 -11.31 5.94
N THR A 130 -8.14 -11.49 4.86
CA THR A 130 -8.39 -12.80 4.27
C THR A 130 -7.09 -13.52 3.97
N GLN A 131 -6.93 -14.74 4.50
CA GLN A 131 -5.77 -15.56 4.23
C GLN A 131 -5.77 -16.01 2.77
N VAL A 132 -4.60 -15.92 2.15
CA VAL A 132 -4.41 -16.31 0.76
C VAL A 132 -4.00 -17.78 0.72
N GLY A 133 -4.65 -18.58 -0.13
CA GLY A 133 -4.38 -20.02 -0.28
C GLY A 133 -3.21 -20.35 -1.21
N PHE A 134 -2.42 -19.35 -1.60
CA PHE A 134 -1.29 -19.48 -2.51
C PHE A 134 -0.06 -18.75 -1.96
N LEU A 135 1.13 -19.20 -2.37
CA LEU A 135 2.40 -18.59 -2.00
C LEU A 135 2.54 -17.20 -2.61
N GLN A 136 2.96 -16.23 -1.80
CA GLN A 136 3.17 -14.84 -2.22
C GLN A 136 4.58 -14.41 -1.82
N ASP A 137 5.29 -13.76 -2.74
CA ASP A 137 6.67 -13.30 -2.52
C ASP A 137 6.77 -11.78 -2.70
N VAL A 138 7.58 -11.15 -1.84
CA VAL A 138 8.06 -9.79 -2.06
C VAL A 138 9.30 -9.87 -2.94
N VAL A 139 9.25 -9.18 -4.08
CA VAL A 139 10.35 -9.13 -5.05
C VAL A 139 10.79 -7.68 -5.27
N ASN A 140 12.09 -7.47 -5.28
CA ASN A 140 12.68 -6.23 -5.77
C ASN A 140 12.96 -6.39 -7.27
N VAL A 141 12.55 -5.40 -8.07
CA VAL A 141 12.82 -5.34 -9.50
C VAL A 141 13.49 -4.00 -9.78
N ASP A 142 14.75 -4.06 -10.18
CA ASP A 142 15.55 -2.91 -10.58
C ASP A 142 15.74 -2.94 -12.10
N VAL A 143 15.52 -1.82 -12.77
CA VAL A 143 15.50 -1.73 -14.24
C VAL A 143 16.38 -0.58 -14.70
N ASP A 144 17.37 -0.91 -15.52
CA ASP A 144 18.21 0.06 -16.23
C ASP A 144 17.63 0.28 -17.64
N GLN A 145 17.04 1.46 -17.85
CA GLN A 145 16.41 1.82 -19.11
C GLN A 145 17.43 2.05 -20.25
N GLU A 146 18.63 2.51 -19.94
CA GLU A 146 19.66 2.82 -20.93
C GLU A 146 20.31 1.53 -21.44
N ALA A 147 20.70 0.65 -20.51
CA ALA A 147 21.28 -0.65 -20.85
C ALA A 147 20.24 -1.67 -21.32
N LYS A 148 18.93 -1.38 -21.13
CA LYS A 148 17.82 -2.33 -21.35
C LYS A 148 18.01 -3.64 -20.59
N THR A 149 18.57 -3.55 -19.39
CA THR A 149 18.79 -4.68 -18.49
C THR A 149 18.04 -4.45 -17.18
N GLY A 150 18.00 -5.47 -16.33
CA GLY A 150 17.40 -5.35 -15.01
C GLY A 150 17.84 -6.49 -14.11
N ALA A 151 17.69 -6.28 -12.81
CA ALA A 151 17.95 -7.27 -11.78
C ALA A 151 16.65 -7.55 -11.01
N MET A 152 16.40 -8.83 -10.72
CA MET A 152 15.28 -9.24 -9.89
C MET A 152 15.79 -10.06 -8.71
N THR A 153 15.38 -9.68 -7.50
CA THR A 153 15.76 -10.35 -6.26
C THR A 153 14.53 -10.66 -5.43
N VAL A 154 14.36 -11.93 -5.05
CA VAL A 154 13.30 -12.35 -4.11
C VAL A 154 13.73 -12.00 -2.70
N LEU A 155 12.95 -11.16 -2.01
CA LEU A 155 13.23 -10.73 -0.64
C LEU A 155 12.71 -11.73 0.39
N GLY A 156 11.56 -12.36 0.12
CA GLY A 156 10.98 -13.41 0.95
C GLY A 156 9.46 -13.51 0.84
N HIS A 157 8.89 -14.45 1.59
CA HIS A 157 7.46 -14.79 1.54
C HIS A 157 6.61 -13.79 2.33
N VAL A 158 5.38 -13.55 1.86
CA VAL A 158 4.33 -12.82 2.58
C VAL A 158 3.45 -13.84 3.32
N GLY A 159 3.60 -13.92 4.63
CA GLY A 159 2.87 -14.90 5.45
C GLY A 159 1.47 -14.45 5.84
N HIS A 160 1.30 -13.14 6.12
CA HIS A 160 0.10 -12.63 6.77
C HIS A 160 -0.35 -11.28 6.21
N ARG A 161 -1.68 -11.10 6.14
CA ARG A 161 -2.33 -9.85 5.74
C ARG A 161 -3.04 -9.23 6.93
N LEU A 162 -2.87 -7.93 7.11
CA LEU A 162 -3.54 -7.11 8.11
C LEU A 162 -4.28 -5.97 7.40
N VAL A 163 -5.48 -5.65 7.87
CA VAL A 163 -6.31 -4.58 7.32
C VAL A 163 -6.55 -3.55 8.41
N CYS A 164 -6.15 -2.30 8.15
CA CYS A 164 -6.32 -1.16 9.02
C CYS A 164 -7.53 -0.35 8.54
N THR A 165 -8.55 -0.21 9.39
CA THR A 165 -9.78 0.52 9.07
C THR A 165 -10.00 1.67 10.05
N PRO A 166 -10.46 2.85 9.59
CA PRO A 166 -10.85 3.91 10.49
C PRO A 166 -11.96 3.47 11.44
N ASP A 167 -11.90 3.92 12.69
CA ASP A 167 -12.98 3.70 13.66
C ASP A 167 -14.16 4.62 13.34
N LEU A 168 -15.09 4.13 12.51
CA LEU A 168 -16.24 4.90 12.05
C LEU A 168 -17.15 5.34 13.20
N GLU A 169 -17.29 4.52 14.24
CA GLU A 169 -18.14 4.85 15.39
C GLU A 169 -17.58 6.06 16.14
N GLU A 170 -16.26 6.07 16.37
CA GLU A 170 -15.58 7.21 16.97
C GLU A 170 -15.71 8.47 16.10
N LEU A 171 -15.45 8.34 14.79
CA LEU A 171 -15.52 9.45 13.85
C LEU A 171 -16.92 10.08 13.83
N VAL A 172 -17.97 9.26 13.76
CA VAL A 172 -19.36 9.74 13.77
C VAL A 172 -19.71 10.38 15.11
N ARG A 173 -19.20 9.87 16.23
CA ARG A 173 -19.42 10.48 17.55
C ARG A 173 -18.79 11.87 17.64
N GLN A 174 -17.59 12.04 17.11
CA GLN A 174 -16.89 13.34 17.07
C GLN A 174 -17.64 14.36 16.20
N MET A 175 -18.30 13.94 15.13
CA MET A 175 -19.10 14.83 14.28
C MET A 175 -20.40 15.33 14.93
N LYS A 176 -20.90 14.65 15.96
CA LYS A 176 -22.16 15.00 16.64
C LYS A 176 -21.98 16.00 17.79
N THR A 177 -20.74 16.40 18.06
CA THR A 177 -20.38 17.34 19.12
C THR A 177 -19.94 18.65 18.47
#